data_AF-A0A3C2AMA7-F1
#
_entry.id   AF-A0A3C2AMA7-F1
#
_cell.length_a   1.000
_cell.length_b   1.000
_cell.length_c   1.000
_cell.angle_alpha   90.00
_cell.angle_beta   90.00
_cell.angle_gamma   90.00
#
_symmetry.space_group_name_H-M   'P 1'
#
loop_
_entity.id
_entity.type
_entity.pdbx_description
1 polymer ?
#
loop_
_entity_poly.entity_id
_entity_poly.type
_entity_poly.pdbx_seq_one_letter_code
_entity_poly.pdbx_strand_id
1 'polypeptide(L)'
;MASDTISSELKALENLDFNTTIHKLKFKLNPNDKGLDKDIFHKLNENRPWMDRGLVCQAPFKSLRFEQNGSMRVCCFNSAVSLGTYPETSVQDAWFGKEADEIRTFISNNDFSLGCQLCGEQFNNGEIDTIKTRQFDGLPINPEKLPTVLDFSLNNLCNLECTMCTGQFSSLIRANREGLPPIKMQFDSEFVDQLEPFIEAAKQFIFAGGEPFLIPIYYDILDRIAEQKPNTEIHIVTNGTVLNNRVRELLDKLRFNITISIDSFDKDTYESIRKNASFKHTMNNLIEFEKYCQQQNTQFNFNVCPIKQNWREIPTMLKSCNELGRKMTLLTVVYPPTASLMSCSVEELSEINAFFTRAVFNSPDDDSISTYNLAQFEDLKRKVANWLQKSADKTGTRKDSVNQDKTVDVAIYLRQAEQKLKFFFEDNPELDTKELDSALDNLKYLEQQFIERKIKPSKLMELQASDPGQIFGGFRMTDRARLASTFRDHVL
;
A
#
# COMPACT_ATOMS: atom_id res chain seq x y z
N MET A 1 34.40 -47.19 -18.43
CA MET A 1 34.08 -46.25 -17.34
C MET A 1 33.98 -44.86 -17.94
N ALA A 2 32.96 -44.10 -17.56
CA ALA A 2 32.53 -42.80 -18.12
C ALA A 2 31.48 -42.84 -19.26
N SER A 3 30.52 -43.77 -19.21
CA SER A 3 29.22 -43.62 -19.92
C SER A 3 28.00 -43.65 -19.01
N ASP A 4 28.16 -43.90 -17.71
CA ASP A 4 27.03 -44.24 -16.82
C ASP A 4 26.70 -43.19 -15.76
N THR A 5 27.38 -42.04 -15.74
CA THR A 5 27.17 -41.00 -14.71
C THR A 5 26.34 -39.79 -15.16
N ILE A 6 26.06 -39.65 -16.46
CA ILE A 6 25.32 -38.49 -17.00
C ILE A 6 23.80 -38.80 -17.11
N SER A 7 23.41 -40.07 -17.04
CA SER A 7 22.02 -40.52 -17.16
C SER A 7 21.22 -40.45 -15.85
N SER A 8 21.88 -40.34 -14.68
CA SER A 8 21.23 -40.25 -13.38
C SER A 8 20.87 -38.83 -12.93
N GLU A 9 21.60 -37.81 -13.40
CA GLU A 9 21.32 -36.40 -13.03
C GLU A 9 20.27 -35.75 -13.95
N LEU A 10 20.11 -36.22 -15.20
CA LEU A 10 19.12 -35.70 -16.13
C LEU A 10 17.68 -36.15 -15.84
N LYS A 11 17.48 -37.22 -15.06
CA LYS A 11 16.15 -37.62 -14.55
C LYS A 11 15.72 -36.89 -13.28
N ALA A 12 16.61 -36.11 -12.65
CA ALA A 12 16.29 -35.31 -11.47
C ALA A 12 15.74 -33.91 -11.82
N LEU A 13 15.76 -33.52 -13.10
CA LEU A 13 15.34 -32.19 -13.57
C LEU A 13 13.93 -32.15 -14.16
N GLU A 14 13.24 -33.29 -14.26
CA GLU A 14 11.83 -33.38 -14.68
C GLU A 14 10.83 -33.18 -13.52
N ASN A 15 11.29 -32.83 -12.30
CA ASN A 15 10.44 -32.73 -11.11
C ASN A 15 10.72 -31.51 -10.19
N LEU A 16 11.08 -30.34 -10.72
CA LEU A 16 11.24 -29.14 -9.88
C LEU A 16 10.30 -28.00 -10.28
N ASP A 17 9.23 -27.98 -9.50
CA ASP A 17 8.06 -27.11 -9.38
C ASP A 17 8.37 -25.59 -9.36
N PHE A 18 7.55 -24.81 -10.05
CA PHE A 18 7.63 -23.35 -10.26
C PHE A 18 7.42 -22.51 -8.97
N ASN A 19 7.32 -23.14 -7.79
CA ASN A 19 6.95 -22.51 -6.53
C ASN A 19 8.11 -22.06 -5.60
N THR A 20 9.38 -22.20 -5.98
CA THR A 20 10.50 -22.04 -5.01
C THR A 20 11.35 -20.76 -5.09
N THR A 21 10.89 -19.70 -5.77
CA THR A 21 11.62 -18.41 -5.86
C THR A 21 11.00 -17.26 -5.05
N ILE A 22 10.20 -17.56 -4.02
CA ILE A 22 9.90 -16.57 -2.94
C ILE A 22 11.02 -16.54 -1.88
N HIS A 23 11.99 -17.47 -1.91
CA HIS A 23 12.80 -17.75 -0.72
C HIS A 23 14.19 -17.10 -0.56
N LYS A 24 14.63 -16.11 -1.36
CA LYS A 24 16.00 -15.55 -1.17
C LYS A 24 16.14 -14.03 -1.26
N LEU A 25 15.24 -13.28 -0.64
CA LEU A 25 15.60 -11.98 -0.05
C LEU A 25 16.17 -12.22 1.36
N LYS A 26 17.50 -12.22 1.50
CA LYS A 26 18.18 -12.26 2.80
C LYS A 26 18.01 -10.90 3.51
N PHE A 27 16.85 -10.69 4.10
CA PHE A 27 16.75 -9.85 5.30
C PHE A 27 17.31 -10.69 6.44
N LYS A 28 18.32 -10.21 7.15
CA LYS A 28 18.82 -10.89 8.35
C LYS A 28 17.76 -10.76 9.45
N LEU A 29 16.75 -11.63 9.41
CA LEU A 29 16.07 -12.06 10.62
C LEU A 29 17.09 -12.87 11.42
N ASN A 30 17.19 -12.55 12.71
CA ASN A 30 18.00 -13.26 13.68
C ASN A 30 17.58 -14.75 13.68
N PRO A 31 18.50 -15.73 13.55
CA PRO A 31 18.16 -17.16 13.50
C PRO A 31 17.42 -17.71 14.73
N ASN A 32 17.29 -16.91 15.80
CA ASN A 32 16.62 -17.27 17.04
C ASN A 32 15.25 -16.62 17.27
N ASP A 33 14.78 -15.71 16.41
CA ASP A 33 13.48 -15.04 16.58
C ASP A 33 12.44 -15.64 15.63
N LYS A 34 11.60 -16.56 16.15
CA LYS A 34 10.42 -17.08 15.42
C LYS A 34 9.10 -16.43 15.85
N GLY A 35 9.16 -15.39 16.68
CA GLY A 35 7.99 -14.63 17.12
C GLY A 35 8.41 -13.25 17.61
N LEU A 36 7.43 -12.37 17.80
CA LEU A 36 7.64 -11.05 18.38
C LEU A 36 8.32 -11.20 19.77
N ASP A 37 9.24 -10.27 20.09
CA ASP A 37 9.81 -10.18 21.43
C ASP A 37 8.69 -10.13 22.49
N LYS A 38 8.88 -10.86 23.60
CA LYS A 38 7.83 -11.03 24.62
C LYS A 38 7.41 -9.71 25.26
N ASP A 39 8.34 -8.78 25.44
CA ASP A 39 8.04 -7.48 26.04
C ASP A 39 7.22 -6.62 25.07
N ILE A 40 7.53 -6.69 23.78
CA ILE A 40 6.73 -6.04 22.72
C ILE A 40 5.32 -6.64 22.66
N PHE A 41 5.21 -7.97 22.75
CA PHE A 41 3.92 -8.66 22.76
C PHE A 41 3.08 -8.34 24.00
N HIS A 42 3.71 -8.23 25.18
CA HIS A 42 3.06 -7.77 26.40
C HIS A 42 2.52 -6.35 26.25
N LYS A 43 3.35 -5.43 25.75
CA LYS A 43 2.98 -4.03 25.53
C LYS A 43 1.84 -3.87 24.52
N LEU A 44 1.83 -4.67 23.44
CA LEU A 44 0.70 -4.74 22.52
C LEU A 44 -0.61 -5.12 23.24
N ASN A 45 -0.52 -6.07 24.17
CA ASN A 45 -1.69 -6.63 24.86
C ASN A 45 -2.20 -5.81 26.04
N GLU A 46 -1.47 -4.81 26.52
CA GLU A 46 -1.91 -3.92 27.61
C GLU A 46 -3.29 -3.32 27.34
N ASN A 47 -3.50 -2.87 26.10
CA ASN A 47 -4.70 -2.14 25.68
C ASN A 47 -5.58 -2.93 24.68
N ARG A 48 -5.45 -4.27 24.64
CA ARG A 48 -6.27 -5.15 23.78
C ARG A 48 -7.35 -5.90 24.54
N PRO A 49 -8.52 -6.16 23.93
CA PRO A 49 -9.52 -7.06 24.50
C PRO A 49 -8.91 -8.43 24.79
N TRP A 50 -9.28 -9.04 25.93
CA TRP A 50 -8.71 -10.32 26.37
C TRP A 50 -8.78 -11.41 25.28
N MET A 51 -9.86 -11.44 24.51
CA MET A 51 -10.09 -12.43 23.44
C MET A 51 -9.08 -12.35 22.29
N ASP A 52 -8.51 -11.16 22.03
CA ASP A 52 -7.59 -10.95 20.91
C ASP A 52 -6.12 -11.13 21.31
N ARG A 53 -5.82 -11.25 22.61
CA ARG A 53 -4.44 -11.31 23.16
C ARG A 53 -3.67 -12.58 22.79
N GLY A 54 -4.32 -13.58 22.22
CA GLY A 54 -3.69 -14.83 21.78
C GLY A 54 -2.88 -14.72 20.49
N LEU A 55 -3.14 -13.71 19.65
CA LEU A 55 -2.51 -13.53 18.34
C LEU A 55 -2.01 -12.10 18.16
N VAL A 56 -0.88 -11.93 17.48
CA VAL A 56 -0.38 -10.60 17.09
C VAL A 56 -1.28 -9.86 16.09
N CYS A 57 -2.07 -10.60 15.30
CA CYS A 57 -2.95 -10.03 14.28
C CYS A 57 -4.15 -10.94 14.03
N GLN A 58 -5.34 -10.35 13.91
CA GLN A 58 -6.58 -11.08 13.66
C GLN A 58 -6.97 -11.12 12.17
N ALA A 59 -6.28 -10.37 11.30
CA ALA A 59 -6.65 -10.21 9.89
C ALA A 59 -6.81 -11.53 9.11
N PRO A 60 -5.87 -12.50 9.20
CA PRO A 60 -5.98 -13.76 8.44
C PRO A 60 -7.19 -14.63 8.78
N PHE A 61 -7.84 -14.36 9.92
CA PHE A 61 -8.97 -15.14 10.42
C PHE A 61 -10.30 -14.41 10.28
N LYS A 62 -10.26 -13.09 10.08
CA LYS A 62 -11.45 -12.23 10.16
C LYS A 62 -11.67 -11.37 8.92
N SER A 63 -10.69 -11.20 8.04
CA SER A 63 -10.73 -10.22 6.96
C SER A 63 -10.41 -10.84 5.61
N LEU A 64 -11.23 -10.52 4.60
CA LEU A 64 -10.99 -10.83 3.20
C LEU A 64 -11.07 -9.54 2.39
N ARG A 65 -9.97 -9.22 1.71
CA ARG A 65 -9.77 -8.02 0.89
C ARG A 65 -9.70 -8.39 -0.58
N PHE A 66 -10.26 -7.54 -1.43
CA PHE A 66 -10.28 -7.67 -2.89
C PHE A 66 -9.63 -6.44 -3.54
N GLU A 67 -8.73 -6.64 -4.49
CA GLU A 67 -7.93 -5.58 -5.13
C GLU A 67 -8.22 -5.41 -6.62
N GLN A 68 -7.78 -4.29 -7.20
CA GLN A 68 -8.17 -3.86 -8.56
C GLN A 68 -7.76 -4.85 -9.65
N ASN A 69 -6.74 -5.68 -9.38
CA ASN A 69 -6.22 -6.69 -10.28
C ASN A 69 -6.89 -8.07 -10.12
N GLY A 70 -7.98 -8.17 -9.34
CA GLY A 70 -8.66 -9.43 -9.06
C GLY A 70 -8.08 -10.20 -7.86
N SER A 71 -6.93 -9.78 -7.32
CA SER A 71 -6.29 -10.52 -6.22
C SER A 71 -7.08 -10.41 -4.91
N MET A 72 -7.08 -11.53 -4.17
CA MET A 72 -7.71 -11.66 -2.86
C MET A 72 -6.65 -11.80 -1.78
N ARG A 73 -6.81 -11.09 -0.66
CA ARG A 73 -5.80 -11.00 0.41
C ARG A 73 -6.45 -10.95 1.79
N VAL A 74 -5.66 -11.14 2.84
CA VAL A 74 -6.16 -11.02 4.23
C VAL A 74 -6.23 -9.58 4.73
N CYS A 75 -5.38 -8.68 4.20
CA CYS A 75 -5.34 -7.26 4.59
C CYS A 75 -4.60 -6.41 3.56
N CYS A 76 -4.67 -5.09 3.71
CA CYS A 76 -4.02 -4.10 2.82
C CYS A 76 -2.50 -3.96 2.98
N PHE A 77 -1.88 -4.58 4.00
CA PHE A 77 -0.44 -4.49 4.25
C PHE A 77 0.34 -5.72 3.80
N ASN A 78 -0.34 -6.87 3.64
CA ASN A 78 0.30 -8.07 3.11
C ASN A 78 0.15 -8.11 1.60
N SER A 79 1.02 -7.39 0.89
CA SER A 79 1.06 -7.40 -0.57
C SER A 79 1.82 -8.61 -1.15
N ALA A 80 2.49 -9.40 -0.32
CA ALA A 80 3.31 -10.52 -0.78
C ALA A 80 2.52 -11.82 -0.97
N VAL A 81 1.45 -12.03 -0.20
CA VAL A 81 0.63 -13.24 -0.25
C VAL A 81 -0.71 -12.94 -0.90
N SER A 82 -0.94 -13.53 -2.06
CA SER A 82 -2.27 -13.60 -2.68
C SER A 82 -2.92 -14.91 -2.26
N LEU A 83 -4.21 -14.86 -1.91
CA LEU A 83 -5.04 -16.04 -1.63
C LEU A 83 -5.62 -16.66 -2.90
N GLY A 84 -5.49 -15.97 -4.03
CA GLY A 84 -6.10 -16.30 -5.31
C GLY A 84 -6.41 -15.05 -6.10
N THR A 85 -6.73 -15.21 -7.37
CA THR A 85 -7.13 -14.12 -8.26
C THR A 85 -8.47 -14.46 -8.89
N TYR A 86 -9.43 -13.55 -8.82
CA TYR A 86 -10.69 -13.69 -9.53
C TYR A 86 -10.52 -13.28 -11.01
N PRO A 87 -11.09 -14.02 -11.98
CA PRO A 87 -12.02 -15.15 -11.83
C PRO A 87 -11.37 -16.55 -11.75
N GLU A 88 -10.05 -16.64 -11.81
CA GLU A 88 -9.35 -17.94 -11.84
C GLU A 88 -9.54 -18.77 -10.56
N THR A 89 -9.75 -18.10 -9.44
CA THR A 89 -10.03 -18.67 -8.12
C THR A 89 -11.34 -18.08 -7.59
N SER A 90 -12.28 -18.94 -7.19
CA SER A 90 -13.52 -18.49 -6.55
C SER A 90 -13.24 -17.86 -5.18
N VAL A 91 -14.15 -17.02 -4.69
CA VAL A 91 -14.02 -16.40 -3.34
C VAL A 91 -13.94 -17.48 -2.26
N GLN A 92 -14.68 -18.58 -2.43
CA GLN A 92 -14.68 -19.72 -1.52
C GLN A 92 -13.35 -20.47 -1.53
N ASP A 93 -12.83 -20.79 -2.71
CA ASP A 93 -11.56 -21.49 -2.85
C ASP A 93 -10.39 -20.65 -2.34
N ALA A 94 -10.43 -19.33 -2.55
CA ALA A 94 -9.41 -18.43 -2.02
C ALA A 94 -9.41 -18.40 -0.48
N TRP A 95 -10.59 -18.36 0.15
CA TRP A 95 -10.69 -18.28 1.60
C TRP A 95 -10.35 -19.59 2.33
N PHE A 96 -10.76 -20.73 1.75
CA PHE A 96 -10.49 -22.07 2.30
C PHE A 96 -9.29 -22.76 1.64
N GLY A 97 -8.54 -22.04 0.82
CA GLY A 97 -7.41 -22.54 0.07
C GLY A 97 -6.13 -22.66 0.88
N LYS A 98 -5.13 -23.29 0.25
CA LYS A 98 -3.83 -23.58 0.85
C LYS A 98 -3.09 -22.30 1.29
N GLU A 99 -3.13 -21.27 0.46
CA GLU A 99 -2.48 -19.97 0.68
C GLU A 99 -3.04 -19.28 1.92
N ALA A 100 -4.36 -19.39 2.14
CA ALA A 100 -5.02 -18.84 3.33
C ALA A 100 -4.65 -19.62 4.60
N ASP A 101 -4.55 -20.94 4.52
CA ASP A 101 -4.12 -21.78 5.64
C ASP A 101 -2.64 -21.56 6.00
N GLU A 102 -1.79 -21.31 5.00
CA GLU A 102 -0.38 -21.02 5.21
C GLU A 102 -0.20 -19.71 6.00
N ILE A 103 -0.82 -18.61 5.57
CA ILE A 103 -0.72 -17.34 6.30
C ILE A 103 -1.34 -17.41 7.71
N ARG A 104 -2.44 -18.13 7.88
CA ARG A 104 -3.02 -18.40 9.21
C ARG A 104 -2.06 -19.18 10.11
N THR A 105 -1.31 -20.13 9.55
CA THR A 105 -0.30 -20.91 10.30
C THR A 105 0.85 -20.04 10.76
N PHE A 106 1.40 -19.17 9.90
CA PHE A 106 2.46 -18.24 10.28
C PHE A 106 2.00 -17.29 11.40
N ILE A 107 0.83 -16.66 11.23
CA ILE A 107 0.32 -15.69 12.22
C ILE A 107 -0.11 -16.36 13.53
N SER A 108 -0.56 -17.63 13.50
CA SER A 108 -0.80 -18.42 14.72
C SER A 108 0.47 -18.62 15.56
N ASN A 109 1.63 -18.58 14.92
CA ASN A 109 2.94 -18.66 15.58
C ASN A 109 3.55 -17.26 15.84
N ASN A 110 2.79 -16.18 15.62
CA ASN A 110 3.26 -14.80 15.69
C ASN A 110 4.44 -14.50 14.74
N ASP A 111 4.48 -15.19 13.60
CA ASP A 111 5.51 -15.05 12.57
C ASP A 111 5.05 -14.10 11.46
N PHE A 112 5.82 -13.04 11.23
CA PHE A 112 5.56 -12.01 10.22
C PHE A 112 6.26 -12.25 8.88
N SER A 113 7.05 -13.32 8.76
CA SER A 113 7.93 -13.55 7.61
C SER A 113 7.19 -13.88 6.31
N LEU A 114 5.91 -14.24 6.37
CA LEU A 114 5.07 -14.48 5.21
C LEU A 114 4.25 -13.22 4.81
N GLY A 115 4.96 -12.17 4.39
CA GLY A 115 4.34 -10.97 3.81
C GLY A 115 3.85 -9.91 4.81
N CYS A 116 4.03 -10.13 6.11
CA CYS A 116 3.64 -9.18 7.16
C CYS A 116 4.84 -8.41 7.74
N GLN A 117 6.00 -8.42 7.07
CA GLN A 117 7.27 -7.90 7.61
C GLN A 117 7.20 -6.42 7.95
N LEU A 118 6.47 -5.61 7.16
CA LEU A 118 6.26 -4.19 7.46
C LEU A 118 5.64 -4.00 8.85
N CYS A 119 4.63 -4.80 9.21
CA CYS A 119 4.05 -4.76 10.55
C CYS A 119 5.07 -5.24 11.60
N GLY A 120 5.84 -6.29 11.30
CA GLY A 120 6.92 -6.78 12.18
C GLY A 120 7.98 -5.71 12.46
N GLU A 121 8.36 -4.91 11.45
CA GLU A 121 9.30 -3.79 11.61
C GLU A 121 8.70 -2.68 12.49
N GLN A 122 7.43 -2.34 12.31
CA GLN A 122 6.74 -1.36 13.15
C GLN A 122 6.71 -1.78 14.62
N PHE A 123 6.47 -3.07 14.88
CA PHE A 123 6.56 -3.64 16.23
C PHE A 123 7.95 -3.47 16.82
N ASN A 124 9.00 -3.82 16.06
CA ASN A 124 10.39 -3.70 16.51
C ASN A 124 10.81 -2.24 16.75
N ASN A 125 10.21 -1.28 16.05
CA ASN A 125 10.45 0.15 16.24
C ASN A 125 9.62 0.77 17.38
N GLY A 126 8.75 -0.02 18.05
CA GLY A 126 7.91 0.47 19.15
C GLY A 126 6.70 1.29 18.72
N GLU A 127 6.29 1.21 17.45
CA GLU A 127 5.13 1.92 16.87
C GLU A 127 3.79 1.24 17.21
N ILE A 128 3.58 0.88 18.49
CA ILE A 128 2.49 -0.02 18.92
C ILE A 128 1.11 0.66 18.89
N ASP A 129 1.04 1.97 19.14
CA ASP A 129 -0.24 2.70 19.25
C ASP A 129 -0.92 2.96 17.90
N THR A 130 -0.15 3.00 16.81
CA THR A 130 -0.62 3.32 15.46
C THR A 130 -0.63 2.12 14.52
N ILE A 131 -0.25 0.93 15.03
CA ILE A 131 -0.17 -0.27 14.20
C ILE A 131 -1.55 -0.72 13.72
N LYS A 132 -1.62 -1.03 12.44
CA LYS A 132 -2.88 -1.36 11.76
C LYS A 132 -3.43 -2.73 12.14
N THR A 133 -2.65 -3.61 12.76
CA THR A 133 -3.15 -4.91 13.24
C THR A 133 -4.29 -4.76 14.25
N ARG A 134 -4.29 -3.67 15.04
CA ARG A 134 -5.34 -3.37 16.03
C ARG A 134 -6.70 -3.09 15.40
N GLN A 135 -6.77 -2.75 14.12
CA GLN A 135 -8.04 -2.49 13.44
C GLN A 135 -8.90 -3.76 13.30
N PHE A 136 -8.32 -4.94 13.52
CA PHE A 136 -9.01 -6.22 13.46
C PHE A 136 -9.34 -6.81 14.85
N ASP A 137 -8.96 -6.11 15.93
CA ASP A 137 -9.31 -6.48 17.31
C ASP A 137 -10.77 -6.16 17.61
N GLY A 138 -11.35 -6.84 18.59
CA GLY A 138 -12.75 -6.67 19.01
C GLY A 138 -13.79 -7.21 18.02
N LEU A 139 -13.38 -7.53 16.80
CA LEU A 139 -14.24 -8.16 15.81
C LEU A 139 -14.65 -9.57 16.26
N PRO A 140 -15.92 -9.96 16.10
CA PRO A 140 -16.39 -11.27 16.53
C PRO A 140 -15.77 -12.37 15.67
N ILE A 141 -15.66 -13.56 16.27
CA ILE A 141 -15.27 -14.79 15.57
C ILE A 141 -16.53 -15.38 14.95
N ASN A 142 -16.46 -15.73 13.66
CA ASN A 142 -17.53 -16.47 13.01
C ASN A 142 -17.36 -17.98 13.31
N PRO A 143 -18.38 -18.68 13.85
CA PRO A 143 -18.33 -20.13 14.10
C PRO A 143 -18.02 -20.97 12.85
N GLU A 144 -18.47 -20.51 11.67
CA GLU A 144 -18.24 -21.15 10.38
C GLU A 144 -16.87 -20.79 9.78
N LYS A 145 -16.05 -20.01 10.51
CA LYS A 145 -14.72 -19.53 10.10
C LYS A 145 -14.72 -18.69 8.82
N LEU A 146 -15.88 -18.15 8.43
CA LEU A 146 -15.98 -17.14 7.37
C LEU A 146 -15.46 -15.78 7.86
N PRO A 147 -14.95 -14.93 6.95
CA PRO A 147 -14.47 -13.60 7.33
C PRO A 147 -15.63 -12.76 7.86
N THR A 148 -15.35 -11.96 8.89
CA THR A 148 -16.30 -10.99 9.45
C THR A 148 -16.10 -9.58 8.89
N VAL A 149 -15.07 -9.36 8.08
CA VAL A 149 -14.78 -8.12 7.35
C VAL A 149 -14.58 -8.44 5.88
N LEU A 150 -15.32 -7.74 5.02
CA LEU A 150 -15.04 -7.71 3.58
C LEU A 150 -14.53 -6.33 3.20
N ASP A 151 -13.38 -6.26 2.54
CA ASP A 151 -12.68 -5.03 2.18
C ASP A 151 -12.52 -4.92 0.66
N PHE A 152 -13.21 -3.96 0.06
CA PHE A 152 -13.31 -3.77 -1.37
C PHE A 152 -12.44 -2.60 -1.83
N SER A 153 -11.50 -2.90 -2.74
CA SER A 153 -10.71 -1.93 -3.50
C SER A 153 -10.65 -2.37 -4.96
N LEU A 154 -11.82 -2.47 -5.60
CA LEU A 154 -12.03 -3.26 -6.83
C LEU A 154 -11.66 -2.54 -8.14
N ASN A 155 -11.53 -1.21 -8.13
CA ASN A 155 -11.12 -0.46 -9.32
C ASN A 155 -10.43 0.87 -8.97
N ASN A 156 -9.84 1.52 -9.98
CA ASN A 156 -9.18 2.82 -9.85
C ASN A 156 -10.01 3.98 -10.42
N LEU A 157 -11.25 3.74 -10.89
CA LEU A 157 -12.12 4.79 -11.41
C LEU A 157 -12.27 5.93 -10.41
N CYS A 158 -11.76 7.11 -10.78
CA CYS A 158 -11.72 8.29 -9.93
C CYS A 158 -11.74 9.55 -10.80
N ASN A 159 -12.34 10.61 -10.28
CA ASN A 159 -12.48 11.90 -10.94
C ASN A 159 -11.40 12.93 -10.55
N LEU A 160 -10.42 12.55 -9.73
CA LEU A 160 -9.39 13.46 -9.23
C LEU A 160 -7.97 13.08 -9.65
N GLU A 161 -7.10 14.09 -9.72
CA GLU A 161 -5.67 13.92 -10.04
C GLU A 161 -4.76 14.35 -8.88
N CYS A 162 -5.05 13.82 -7.68
CA CYS A 162 -4.40 14.24 -6.45
C CYS A 162 -2.86 14.14 -6.54
N THR A 163 -2.15 15.15 -6.04
CA THR A 163 -0.69 15.29 -6.20
C THR A 163 0.12 14.12 -5.62
N MET A 164 -0.36 13.52 -4.53
CA MET A 164 0.25 12.36 -3.87
C MET A 164 -0.21 11.01 -4.42
N CYS A 165 -1.18 10.98 -5.34
CA CYS A 165 -1.80 9.76 -5.81
C CYS A 165 -1.11 9.23 -7.08
N THR A 166 -1.42 8.00 -7.48
CA THR A 166 -0.93 7.35 -8.71
C THR A 166 -2.08 6.83 -9.56
N GLY A 167 -1.79 6.46 -10.81
CA GLY A 167 -2.75 5.86 -11.72
C GLY A 167 -3.26 4.50 -11.29
N GLN A 168 -2.61 3.86 -10.29
CA GLN A 168 -3.16 2.68 -9.63
C GLN A 168 -4.44 2.99 -8.85
N PHE A 169 -4.60 4.23 -8.37
CA PHE A 169 -5.73 4.63 -7.53
C PHE A 169 -6.59 5.74 -8.16
N SER A 170 -6.22 6.25 -9.33
CA SER A 170 -7.04 7.18 -10.11
C SER A 170 -6.93 6.95 -11.61
N SER A 171 -8.07 6.71 -12.26
CA SER A 171 -8.18 6.56 -13.70
C SER A 171 -7.79 7.83 -14.46
N LEU A 172 -8.05 9.04 -13.92
CA LEU A 172 -7.61 10.28 -14.56
C LEU A 172 -6.09 10.44 -14.50
N ILE A 173 -5.47 10.12 -13.36
CA ILE A 173 -4.00 10.16 -13.26
C ILE A 173 -3.39 9.18 -14.24
N ARG A 174 -3.95 7.96 -14.31
CA ARG A 174 -3.48 6.92 -15.20
C ARG A 174 -3.49 7.35 -16.66
N ALA A 175 -4.58 7.98 -17.09
CA ALA A 175 -4.74 8.48 -18.46
C ALA A 175 -3.88 9.73 -18.74
N ASN A 176 -3.99 10.75 -17.88
CA ASN A 176 -3.48 12.09 -18.17
C ASN A 176 -2.02 12.30 -17.75
N ARG A 177 -1.62 11.75 -16.59
CA ARG A 177 -0.27 11.94 -16.03
C ARG A 177 0.68 10.82 -16.42
N GLU A 178 0.17 9.60 -16.47
CA GLU A 178 0.99 8.39 -16.70
C GLU A 178 0.88 7.88 -18.14
N GLY A 179 -0.15 8.29 -18.90
CA GLY A 179 -0.34 7.87 -20.30
C GLY A 179 -0.61 6.38 -20.49
N LEU A 180 -1.11 5.70 -19.44
CA LEU A 180 -1.30 4.25 -19.42
C LEU A 180 -2.75 3.85 -19.78
N PRO A 181 -2.96 2.67 -20.37
CA PRO A 181 -4.30 2.19 -20.76
C PRO A 181 -5.18 1.95 -19.53
N PRO A 182 -6.51 2.16 -19.57
CA PRO A 182 -7.39 1.97 -18.42
C PRO A 182 -7.26 0.60 -17.74
N ILE A 183 -7.43 0.54 -16.41
CA ILE A 183 -7.51 -0.74 -15.69
C ILE A 183 -8.88 -1.36 -15.95
N LYS A 184 -8.90 -2.56 -16.51
CA LYS A 184 -10.12 -3.31 -16.77
C LYS A 184 -10.81 -3.66 -15.43
N MET A 185 -12.14 -3.54 -15.39
CA MET A 185 -12.92 -4.09 -14.28
C MET A 185 -12.83 -5.62 -14.31
N GLN A 186 -12.28 -6.21 -13.23
CA GLN A 186 -12.11 -7.67 -13.11
C GLN A 186 -13.34 -8.36 -12.54
N PHE A 187 -14.20 -7.60 -11.86
CA PHE A 187 -15.34 -8.12 -11.11
C PHE A 187 -16.64 -7.87 -11.87
N ASP A 188 -17.51 -8.87 -11.88
CA ASP A 188 -18.77 -8.88 -12.60
C ASP A 188 -19.91 -9.40 -11.70
N SER A 189 -21.08 -9.70 -12.29
CA SER A 189 -22.23 -10.18 -11.53
C SER A 189 -21.97 -11.54 -10.85
N GLU A 190 -21.18 -12.41 -11.46
CA GLU A 190 -20.85 -13.72 -10.87
C GLU A 190 -20.01 -13.53 -9.60
N PHE A 191 -19.10 -12.54 -9.58
CA PHE A 191 -18.41 -12.17 -8.34
C PHE A 191 -19.40 -11.75 -7.24
N VAL A 192 -20.40 -10.92 -7.57
CA VAL A 192 -21.41 -10.48 -6.59
C VAL A 192 -22.21 -11.66 -6.05
N ASP A 193 -22.56 -12.62 -6.90
CA ASP A 193 -23.26 -13.85 -6.50
C ASP A 193 -22.39 -14.69 -5.55
N GLN A 194 -21.08 -14.80 -5.81
CA GLN A 194 -20.14 -15.51 -4.92
C GLN A 194 -20.00 -14.85 -3.54
N LEU A 195 -20.33 -13.56 -3.40
CA LEU A 195 -20.25 -12.86 -2.11
C LEU A 195 -21.43 -13.17 -1.17
N GLU A 196 -22.53 -13.76 -1.63
CA GLU A 196 -23.72 -14.01 -0.79
C GLU A 196 -23.43 -14.67 0.57
N PRO A 197 -22.77 -15.84 0.66
CA PRO A 197 -22.49 -16.46 1.95
C PRO A 197 -21.54 -15.61 2.81
N PHE A 198 -20.69 -14.80 2.18
CA PHE A 198 -19.74 -13.93 2.87
C PHE A 198 -20.42 -12.67 3.41
N ILE A 199 -21.39 -12.10 2.68
CA ILE A 199 -22.21 -10.96 3.11
C ILE A 199 -23.04 -11.37 4.33
N GLU A 200 -23.60 -12.58 4.34
CA GLU A 200 -24.37 -13.10 5.48
C GLU A 200 -23.51 -13.22 6.76
N ALA A 201 -22.26 -13.66 6.59
CA ALA A 201 -21.27 -13.80 7.66
C ALA A 201 -20.69 -12.46 8.16
N ALA A 202 -20.53 -11.49 7.27
CA ALA A 202 -19.83 -10.24 7.52
C ALA A 202 -20.53 -9.39 8.59
N LYS A 203 -19.70 -8.68 9.37
CA LYS A 203 -20.09 -7.71 10.39
C LYS A 203 -19.63 -6.30 10.04
N GLN A 204 -18.76 -6.19 9.05
CA GLN A 204 -18.26 -4.93 8.56
C GLN A 204 -17.94 -5.05 7.08
N PHE A 205 -18.30 -4.02 6.33
CA PHE A 205 -17.87 -3.84 4.94
C PHE A 205 -16.99 -2.61 4.83
N ILE A 206 -15.92 -2.66 4.03
CA ILE A 206 -15.04 -1.53 3.77
C ILE A 206 -15.04 -1.27 2.27
N PHE A 207 -15.27 -0.03 1.87
CA PHE A 207 -15.21 0.40 0.48
C PHE A 207 -14.18 1.52 0.34
N ALA A 208 -13.15 1.25 -0.45
CA ALA A 208 -12.05 2.16 -0.76
C ALA A 208 -11.56 1.94 -2.20
N GLY A 209 -10.47 2.62 -2.59
CA GLY A 209 -9.91 2.55 -3.94
C GLY A 209 -10.71 3.36 -4.95
N GLY A 210 -10.02 4.04 -5.87
CA GLY A 210 -10.67 4.99 -6.78
C GLY A 210 -11.45 6.08 -6.02
N GLU A 211 -12.58 6.49 -6.59
CA GLU A 211 -13.67 7.13 -5.86
C GLU A 211 -14.83 6.11 -5.75
N PRO A 212 -15.12 5.57 -4.55
CA PRO A 212 -16.11 4.50 -4.39
C PRO A 212 -17.48 4.79 -5.01
N PHE A 213 -17.96 6.04 -4.91
CA PHE A 213 -19.25 6.42 -5.49
C PHE A 213 -19.23 6.65 -7.01
N LEU A 214 -18.14 6.31 -7.70
CA LEU A 214 -18.10 6.25 -9.17
C LEU A 214 -18.01 4.82 -9.70
N ILE A 215 -17.70 3.84 -8.84
CA ILE A 215 -17.40 2.47 -9.24
C ILE A 215 -18.72 1.69 -9.42
N PRO A 216 -19.08 1.24 -10.64
CA PRO A 216 -20.40 0.63 -10.90
C PRO A 216 -20.68 -0.61 -10.05
N ILE A 217 -19.73 -1.55 -9.97
CA ILE A 217 -19.89 -2.82 -9.23
C ILE A 217 -20.12 -2.60 -7.73
N TYR A 218 -19.72 -1.45 -7.17
CA TYR A 218 -20.03 -1.14 -5.76
C TYR A 218 -21.52 -0.94 -5.53
N TYR A 219 -22.25 -0.41 -6.51
CA TYR A 219 -23.70 -0.28 -6.38
C TYR A 219 -24.40 -1.64 -6.32
N ASP A 220 -23.94 -2.61 -7.11
CA ASP A 220 -24.49 -3.97 -7.11
C ASP A 220 -24.24 -4.67 -5.76
N ILE A 221 -23.02 -4.54 -5.21
CA ILE A 221 -22.67 -5.08 -3.89
C ILE A 221 -23.47 -4.38 -2.78
N LEU A 222 -23.58 -3.04 -2.82
CA LEU A 222 -24.32 -2.27 -1.81
C LEU A 222 -25.81 -2.57 -1.84
N ASP A 223 -26.40 -2.80 -3.02
CA ASP A 223 -27.79 -3.26 -3.12
C ASP A 223 -27.95 -4.66 -2.51
N ARG A 224 -27.02 -5.58 -2.77
CA ARG A 224 -27.04 -6.91 -2.15
C ARG A 224 -26.95 -6.84 -0.62
N ILE A 225 -26.11 -5.95 -0.11
CA ILE A 225 -26.01 -5.68 1.34
C ILE A 225 -27.32 -5.06 1.87
N ALA A 226 -27.94 -4.14 1.13
CA ALA A 226 -29.21 -3.52 1.55
C ALA A 226 -30.35 -4.53 1.63
N GLU A 227 -30.35 -5.53 0.76
CA GLU A 227 -31.34 -6.63 0.75
C GLU A 227 -31.13 -7.60 1.92
N GLN A 228 -29.89 -7.96 2.25
CA GLN A 228 -29.58 -9.02 3.20
C GLN A 228 -29.25 -8.51 4.63
N LYS A 229 -28.50 -7.41 4.71
CA LYS A 229 -27.83 -6.91 5.92
C LYS A 229 -27.83 -5.37 6.03
N PRO A 230 -28.99 -4.67 5.91
CA PRO A 230 -29.02 -3.21 5.82
C PRO A 230 -28.47 -2.48 7.07
N ASN A 231 -28.48 -3.15 8.23
CA ASN A 231 -28.01 -2.58 9.51
C ASN A 231 -26.52 -2.84 9.80
N THR A 232 -25.82 -3.59 8.94
CA THR A 232 -24.39 -3.87 9.13
C THR A 232 -23.56 -2.62 8.81
N GLU A 233 -22.47 -2.43 9.56
CA GLU A 233 -21.64 -1.24 9.41
C GLU A 233 -20.87 -1.23 8.10
N ILE A 234 -21.02 -0.15 7.33
CA ILE A 234 -20.29 0.08 6.09
C ILE A 234 -19.31 1.23 6.29
N HIS A 235 -18.03 0.97 6.15
CA HIS A 235 -16.99 1.98 6.21
C HIS A 235 -16.61 2.38 4.80
N ILE A 236 -16.83 3.65 4.45
CA ILE A 236 -16.49 4.17 3.13
C ILE A 236 -15.43 5.25 3.22
N VAL A 237 -14.39 5.14 2.38
CA VAL A 237 -13.34 6.16 2.24
C VAL A 237 -13.53 6.84 0.89
N THR A 238 -14.09 8.06 0.91
CA THR A 238 -14.40 8.84 -0.30
C THR A 238 -13.56 10.13 -0.34
N ASN A 239 -13.36 10.69 -1.53
CA ASN A 239 -12.83 12.03 -1.72
C ASN A 239 -13.91 13.14 -1.52
N GLY A 240 -15.18 12.75 -1.32
CA GLY A 240 -16.29 13.64 -0.98
C GLY A 240 -16.91 14.41 -2.14
N THR A 241 -16.43 14.23 -3.37
CA THR A 241 -16.89 15.02 -4.53
C THR A 241 -18.21 14.52 -5.13
N VAL A 242 -18.63 13.29 -4.81
CA VAL A 242 -19.81 12.65 -5.39
C VAL A 242 -20.90 12.48 -4.36
N LEU A 243 -22.03 13.18 -4.58
CA LEU A 243 -23.27 13.02 -3.83
C LEU A 243 -24.46 13.21 -4.79
N ASN A 244 -24.76 12.17 -5.55
CA ASN A 244 -25.89 12.13 -6.51
C ASN A 244 -27.14 11.47 -5.88
N ASN A 245 -28.24 11.34 -6.63
CA ASN A 245 -29.48 10.74 -6.11
C ASN A 245 -29.28 9.28 -5.71
N ARG A 246 -28.49 8.53 -6.48
CA ARG A 246 -28.20 7.12 -6.18
C ARG A 246 -27.44 6.96 -4.87
N VAL A 247 -26.49 7.84 -4.58
CA VAL A 247 -25.79 7.86 -3.28
C VAL A 247 -26.77 8.18 -2.15
N ARG A 248 -27.66 9.17 -2.32
CA ARG A 248 -28.68 9.49 -1.30
C ARG A 248 -29.61 8.31 -1.01
N GLU A 249 -30.09 7.62 -2.04
CA GLU A 249 -30.90 6.41 -1.88
C GLU A 249 -30.19 5.31 -1.09
N LEU A 250 -28.88 5.15 -1.27
CA LEU A 250 -28.08 4.19 -0.50
C LEU A 250 -27.91 4.63 0.95
N LEU A 251 -27.64 5.92 1.18
CA LEU A 251 -27.57 6.49 2.54
C LEU A 251 -28.88 6.23 3.30
N ASP A 252 -30.04 6.36 2.65
CA ASP A 252 -31.35 6.09 3.27
C ASP A 252 -31.58 4.62 3.66
N LYS A 253 -30.87 3.67 3.02
CA LYS A 253 -31.07 2.22 3.19
C LYS A 253 -30.02 1.54 4.04
N LEU A 254 -28.84 2.13 4.18
CA LEU A 254 -27.66 1.50 4.73
C LEU A 254 -27.06 2.33 5.86
N ARG A 255 -26.22 1.70 6.68
CA ARG A 255 -25.55 2.32 7.83
C ARG A 255 -24.07 2.63 7.51
N PHE A 256 -23.80 3.83 7.00
CA PHE A 256 -22.44 4.25 6.63
C PHE A 256 -21.69 4.97 7.76
N ASN A 257 -20.49 4.50 8.05
CA ASN A 257 -19.39 5.24 8.66
C ASN A 257 -18.55 5.89 7.55
N ILE A 258 -18.52 7.22 7.48
CA ILE A 258 -17.93 7.96 6.36
C ILE A 258 -16.58 8.56 6.77
N THR A 259 -15.55 8.26 6.00
CA THR A 259 -14.23 8.90 6.14
C THR A 259 -13.90 9.68 4.88
N ILE A 260 -13.67 10.99 5.04
CA ILE A 260 -13.39 11.90 3.94
C ILE A 260 -11.89 12.11 3.79
N SER A 261 -11.39 11.96 2.57
CA SER A 261 -10.01 12.30 2.24
C SER A 261 -9.92 13.76 1.74
N ILE A 262 -9.42 14.67 2.58
CA ILE A 262 -9.56 16.13 2.34
C ILE A 262 -8.23 16.88 2.18
N ASP A 263 -7.18 16.51 2.91
CA ASP A 263 -5.82 17.09 2.90
C ASP A 263 -5.64 18.58 3.18
N SER A 264 -6.68 19.41 3.13
CA SER A 264 -6.64 20.81 3.58
C SER A 264 -8.05 21.36 3.80
N PHE A 265 -8.20 22.26 4.79
CA PHE A 265 -9.40 23.10 4.96
C PHE A 265 -9.25 24.48 4.33
N ASP A 266 -8.06 24.81 3.79
CA ASP A 266 -7.84 26.00 2.99
C ASP A 266 -8.21 25.70 1.52
N LYS A 267 -8.93 26.62 0.90
CA LYS A 267 -9.43 26.44 -0.47
C LYS A 267 -8.30 26.27 -1.47
N ASP A 268 -7.29 27.13 -1.42
CA ASP A 268 -6.27 27.19 -2.45
C ASP A 268 -5.30 26.02 -2.28
N THR A 269 -4.92 25.67 -1.03
CA THR A 269 -4.16 24.46 -0.76
C THR A 269 -4.94 23.21 -1.19
N TYR A 270 -6.22 23.08 -0.82
CA TYR A 270 -7.07 21.95 -1.20
C TYR A 270 -7.13 21.76 -2.72
N GLU A 271 -7.49 22.80 -3.48
CA GLU A 271 -7.65 22.70 -4.95
C GLU A 271 -6.29 22.48 -5.65
N SER A 272 -5.18 22.91 -5.03
CA SER A 272 -3.83 22.61 -5.53
C SER A 272 -3.43 21.14 -5.36
N ILE A 273 -3.86 20.51 -4.26
CA ILE A 273 -3.56 19.12 -3.91
C ILE A 273 -4.54 18.16 -4.61
N ARG A 274 -5.84 18.40 -4.44
CA ARG A 274 -6.96 17.60 -4.97
C ARG A 274 -7.37 18.13 -6.34
N LYS A 275 -6.46 18.05 -7.31
CA LYS A 275 -6.69 18.52 -8.70
C LYS A 275 -8.01 17.97 -9.26
N ASN A 276 -8.75 18.84 -9.96
CA ASN A 276 -10.10 18.64 -10.50
C ASN A 276 -11.25 18.66 -9.46
N ALA A 277 -10.95 18.79 -8.16
CA ALA A 277 -11.99 19.03 -7.16
C ALA A 277 -12.37 20.52 -7.10
N SER A 278 -13.61 20.81 -6.70
CA SER A 278 -14.05 22.14 -6.31
C SER A 278 -14.26 22.18 -4.81
N PHE A 279 -13.51 23.03 -4.10
CA PHE A 279 -13.58 23.13 -2.64
C PHE A 279 -15.01 23.41 -2.18
N LYS A 280 -15.67 24.39 -2.80
CA LYS A 280 -17.06 24.77 -2.46
C LYS A 280 -18.03 23.59 -2.62
N HIS A 281 -17.94 22.87 -3.74
CA HIS A 281 -18.81 21.73 -4.01
C HIS A 281 -18.56 20.60 -3.00
N THR A 282 -17.29 20.26 -2.76
CA THR A 282 -16.92 19.22 -1.81
C THR A 282 -17.38 19.58 -0.40
N MET A 283 -17.11 20.79 0.10
CA MET A 283 -17.56 21.21 1.44
C MET A 283 -19.08 21.14 1.61
N ASN A 284 -19.86 21.47 0.58
CA ASN A 284 -21.32 21.30 0.62
C ASN A 284 -21.73 19.83 0.76
N ASN A 285 -21.07 18.90 0.06
CA ASN A 285 -21.35 17.47 0.21
C ASN A 285 -20.95 16.96 1.60
N LEU A 286 -19.83 17.45 2.15
CA LEU A 286 -19.36 17.09 3.49
C LEU A 286 -20.38 17.46 4.57
N ILE A 287 -21.04 18.63 4.45
CA ILE A 287 -22.13 19.05 5.35
C ILE A 287 -23.29 18.03 5.29
N GLU A 288 -23.67 17.56 4.10
CA GLU A 288 -24.73 16.57 3.95
C GLU A 288 -24.33 15.19 4.50
N PHE A 289 -23.09 14.75 4.26
CA PHE A 289 -22.57 13.51 4.84
C PHE A 289 -22.48 13.56 6.37
N GLU A 290 -22.01 14.67 6.93
CA GLU A 290 -21.96 14.88 8.37
C GLU A 290 -23.37 14.85 8.97
N LYS A 291 -24.32 15.56 8.37
CA LYS A 291 -25.72 15.56 8.81
C LYS A 291 -26.31 14.15 8.79
N TYR A 292 -26.05 13.39 7.73
CA TYR A 292 -26.44 11.98 7.66
C TYR A 292 -25.84 11.17 8.80
N CYS A 293 -24.52 11.26 9.04
CA CYS A 293 -23.86 10.49 10.10
C CYS A 293 -24.39 10.86 11.49
N GLN A 294 -24.68 12.14 11.74
CA GLN A 294 -25.33 12.59 12.97
C GLN A 294 -26.72 11.98 13.15
N GLN A 295 -27.53 11.95 12.08
CA GLN A 295 -28.88 11.38 12.11
C GLN A 295 -28.88 9.87 12.33
N GLN A 296 -27.93 9.15 11.73
CA GLN A 296 -27.81 7.69 11.86
C GLN A 296 -26.99 7.24 13.08
N ASN A 297 -26.43 8.19 13.85
CA ASN A 297 -25.48 7.92 14.92
C ASN A 297 -24.30 7.02 14.45
N THR A 298 -23.71 7.40 13.32
CA THR A 298 -22.53 6.75 12.73
C THR A 298 -21.34 7.72 12.71
N GLN A 299 -20.17 7.21 12.34
CA GLN A 299 -18.93 7.97 12.37
C GLN A 299 -18.75 8.85 11.13
N PHE A 300 -18.29 10.07 11.33
CA PHE A 300 -17.80 10.98 10.30
C PHE A 300 -16.38 11.41 10.66
N ASN A 301 -15.39 11.07 9.83
CA ASN A 301 -13.97 11.26 10.15
C ASN A 301 -13.17 11.75 8.92
N PHE A 302 -11.90 12.10 9.14
CA PHE A 302 -11.00 12.59 8.10
C PHE A 302 -9.75 11.72 7.94
N ASN A 303 -9.35 11.51 6.69
CA ASN A 303 -8.01 11.08 6.31
C ASN A 303 -7.27 12.27 5.70
N VAL A 304 -6.02 12.45 6.15
CA VAL A 304 -5.12 13.50 5.66
C VAL A 304 -3.78 12.88 5.37
N CYS A 305 -3.20 13.20 4.21
CA CYS A 305 -1.84 12.87 3.84
C CYS A 305 -0.93 14.07 4.11
N PRO A 306 -0.05 14.04 5.13
CA PRO A 306 0.98 15.05 5.30
C PRO A 306 1.99 14.98 4.14
N ILE A 307 2.04 16.04 3.34
CA ILE A 307 2.88 16.18 2.14
C ILE A 307 3.55 17.56 2.12
N LYS A 308 4.49 17.76 1.19
CA LYS A 308 5.28 19.00 1.09
C LYS A 308 4.42 20.27 1.00
N GLN A 309 3.21 20.14 0.45
CA GLN A 309 2.26 21.23 0.22
C GLN A 309 1.48 21.66 1.47
N ASN A 310 1.16 20.73 2.40
CA ASN A 310 0.22 20.99 3.50
C ASN A 310 0.80 20.75 4.90
N TRP A 311 2.06 20.32 5.04
CA TRP A 311 2.60 19.94 6.36
C TRP A 311 2.49 21.05 7.41
N ARG A 312 2.53 22.33 7.00
CA ARG A 312 2.34 23.48 7.89
C ARG A 312 0.93 23.62 8.44
N GLU A 313 -0.07 23.09 7.72
CA GLU A 313 -1.49 23.15 8.11
C GLU A 313 -1.87 22.05 9.09
N ILE A 314 -1.09 20.95 9.16
CA ILE A 314 -1.41 19.78 9.98
C ILE A 314 -1.76 20.13 11.43
N PRO A 315 -1.02 21.01 12.14
CA PRO A 315 -1.40 21.37 13.51
C PRO A 315 -2.75 22.09 13.61
N THR A 316 -3.03 23.01 12.68
CA THR A 316 -4.29 23.76 12.66
C THR A 316 -5.47 22.87 12.26
N MET A 317 -5.27 21.96 11.30
CA MET A 317 -6.27 20.96 10.94
C MET A 317 -6.59 20.04 12.11
N LEU A 318 -5.58 19.57 12.84
CA LEU A 318 -5.76 18.73 14.03
C LEU A 318 -6.58 19.44 15.10
N LYS A 319 -6.28 20.71 15.37
CA LYS A 319 -7.06 21.54 16.28
C LYS A 319 -8.51 21.66 15.84
N SER A 320 -8.75 21.93 14.55
CA SER A 320 -10.10 22.03 13.98
C SER A 320 -10.88 20.73 14.12
N CYS A 321 -10.24 19.58 13.86
CA CYS A 321 -10.85 18.26 14.02
C CYS A 321 -11.21 17.97 15.49
N ASN A 322 -10.37 18.36 16.45
CA ASN A 322 -10.69 18.25 17.88
C ASN A 322 -11.91 19.10 18.25
N GLU A 323 -11.96 20.36 17.80
CA GLU A 323 -13.10 21.27 18.05
C GLU A 323 -14.41 20.74 17.45
N LEU A 324 -14.34 20.04 16.32
CA LEU A 324 -15.49 19.39 15.68
C LEU A 324 -15.85 18.02 16.29
N GLY A 325 -15.04 17.47 17.20
CA GLY A 325 -15.22 16.12 17.71
C GLY A 325 -15.11 15.07 16.60
N ARG A 326 -14.07 15.17 15.76
CA ARG A 326 -13.82 14.29 14.60
C ARG A 326 -12.42 13.70 14.67
N LYS A 327 -12.29 12.41 14.33
CA LYS A 327 -10.96 11.79 14.22
C LYS A 327 -10.30 12.20 12.92
N MET A 328 -9.00 12.47 12.98
CA MET A 328 -8.15 12.76 11.84
C MET A 328 -7.01 11.75 11.80
N THR A 329 -7.05 10.84 10.82
CA THR A 329 -5.99 9.85 10.59
C THR A 329 -4.95 10.43 9.65
N LEU A 330 -3.67 10.35 10.03
CA LEU A 330 -2.56 10.81 9.20
C LEU A 330 -1.96 9.65 8.41
N LEU A 331 -2.03 9.73 7.07
CA LEU A 331 -1.55 8.71 6.15
C LEU A 331 -0.19 9.09 5.57
N THR A 332 0.82 8.26 5.82
CA THR A 332 2.18 8.50 5.31
C THR A 332 2.25 8.26 3.79
N VAL A 333 2.69 9.27 3.06
CA VAL A 333 2.96 9.16 1.62
C VAL A 333 4.40 8.74 1.39
N VAL A 334 4.60 7.58 0.79
CA VAL A 334 5.93 7.07 0.40
C VAL A 334 6.27 7.43 -1.04
N TYR A 335 5.29 7.34 -1.93
CA TYR A 335 5.38 7.67 -3.35
C TYR A 335 4.16 8.50 -3.76
N PRO A 336 4.28 9.50 -4.66
CA PRO A 336 5.51 9.89 -5.36
C PRO A 336 6.47 10.70 -4.47
N PRO A 337 7.80 10.62 -4.71
CA PRO A 337 8.79 11.39 -3.96
C PRO A 337 8.54 12.90 -4.05
N THR A 338 7.97 13.39 -5.16
CA THR A 338 7.66 14.80 -5.34
C THR A 338 6.68 15.35 -4.29
N ALA A 339 5.80 14.50 -3.74
CA ALA A 339 4.86 14.87 -2.68
C ALA A 339 5.29 14.41 -1.27
N SER A 340 6.02 13.29 -1.18
CA SER A 340 6.41 12.68 0.10
C SER A 340 7.29 13.58 0.96
N LEU A 341 7.00 13.68 2.27
CA LEU A 341 7.90 14.31 3.23
C LEU A 341 9.20 13.51 3.46
N MET A 342 9.17 12.20 3.24
CA MET A 342 10.34 11.33 3.42
C MET A 342 11.44 11.61 2.39
N SER A 343 11.11 12.24 1.25
CA SER A 343 12.06 12.61 0.21
C SER A 343 12.65 14.02 0.39
N CYS A 344 12.28 14.72 1.45
CA CYS A 344 12.78 16.07 1.74
C CYS A 344 14.29 16.05 2.05
N SER A 345 14.95 17.18 1.76
CA SER A 345 16.37 17.38 2.12
C SER A 345 16.56 17.41 3.65
N VAL A 346 17.81 17.33 4.11
CA VAL A 346 18.13 17.46 5.53
C VAL A 346 17.67 18.82 6.07
N GLU A 347 17.82 19.89 5.29
CA GLU A 347 17.40 21.25 5.65
C GLU A 347 15.87 21.34 5.76
N GLU A 348 15.14 20.80 4.77
CA GLU A 348 13.68 20.76 4.78
C GLU A 348 13.15 19.93 5.96
N LEU A 349 13.70 18.73 6.19
CA LEU A 349 13.32 17.87 7.32
C LEU A 349 13.63 18.52 8.67
N SER A 350 14.76 19.23 8.77
CA SER A 350 15.13 19.99 9.98
C SER A 350 14.12 21.10 10.24
N GLU A 351 13.69 21.83 9.21
CA GLU A 351 12.65 22.86 9.32
C GLU A 351 11.31 22.26 9.77
N ILE A 352 10.85 21.19 9.12
CA ILE A 352 9.60 20.51 9.44
C ILE A 352 9.65 20.00 10.89
N ASN A 353 10.75 19.34 11.29
CA ASN A 353 10.93 18.83 12.65
C ASN A 353 10.91 19.96 13.69
N ALA A 354 11.59 21.06 13.43
CA ALA A 354 11.59 22.22 14.32
C ALA A 354 10.21 22.86 14.43
N PHE A 355 9.46 22.93 13.32
CA PHE A 355 8.09 23.45 13.33
C PHE A 355 7.14 22.54 14.12
N PHE A 356 7.14 21.23 13.89
CA PHE A 356 6.30 20.31 14.64
C PHE A 356 6.68 20.22 16.13
N THR A 357 7.95 20.40 16.47
CA THR A 357 8.39 20.46 17.89
C THR A 357 7.82 21.69 18.61
N ARG A 358 7.66 22.82 17.90
CA ARG A 358 7.04 24.04 18.45
C ARG A 358 5.52 23.96 18.53
N ALA A 359 4.88 23.05 17.79
CA ALA A 359 3.44 22.85 17.87
C ALA A 359 3.10 22.17 19.20
N VAL A 360 2.58 22.96 20.13
CA VAL A 360 2.11 22.48 21.44
C VAL A 360 0.60 22.37 21.39
N PHE A 361 0.10 21.17 21.68
CA PHE A 361 -1.31 20.94 21.97
C PHE A 361 -1.46 20.91 23.48
N ASN A 362 -2.55 21.48 24.00
CA ASN A 362 -2.91 21.25 25.39
C ASN A 362 -3.04 19.75 25.60
N SER A 363 -2.68 19.26 26.79
CA SER A 363 -3.02 17.90 27.18
C SER A 363 -4.50 17.68 26.86
N PRO A 364 -4.84 16.59 26.14
CA PRO A 364 -6.23 16.31 25.85
C PRO A 364 -7.01 16.42 27.17
N ASP A 365 -8.15 17.13 27.15
CA ASP A 365 -9.21 16.75 28.08
C ASP A 365 -9.43 15.24 27.88
N ASP A 366 -9.88 14.49 28.89
CA ASP A 366 -9.99 13.01 28.90
C ASP A 366 -10.96 12.42 27.83
N ASP A 367 -11.22 13.17 26.77
CA ASP A 367 -11.86 12.81 25.52
C ASP A 367 -10.96 11.93 24.62
N SER A 368 -11.56 10.81 24.21
CA SER A 368 -10.96 9.79 23.35
C SER A 368 -10.56 10.30 21.96
N ILE A 369 -11.23 11.33 21.42
CA ILE A 369 -10.95 11.85 20.07
C ILE A 369 -9.68 12.69 20.08
N SER A 370 -9.58 13.62 21.03
CA SER A 370 -8.40 14.48 21.20
C SER A 370 -7.15 13.64 21.49
N THR A 371 -7.30 12.59 22.30
CA THR A 371 -6.23 11.60 22.56
C THR A 371 -5.81 10.87 21.28
N TYR A 372 -6.77 10.39 20.48
CA TYR A 372 -6.49 9.71 19.21
C TYR A 372 -5.75 10.62 18.23
N ASN A 373 -6.24 11.85 18.04
CA ASN A 373 -5.66 12.81 17.11
C ASN A 373 -4.23 13.17 17.53
N LEU A 374 -4.00 13.45 18.82
CA LEU A 374 -2.65 13.73 19.34
C LEU A 374 -1.69 12.56 19.09
N ALA A 375 -2.14 11.32 19.28
CA ALA A 375 -1.33 10.13 18.98
C ALA A 375 -0.91 10.06 17.49
N GLN A 376 -1.80 10.43 16.56
CA GLN A 376 -1.46 10.51 15.14
C GLN A 376 -0.37 11.57 14.86
N PHE A 377 -0.45 12.73 15.51
CA PHE A 377 0.53 13.80 15.34
C PHE A 377 1.90 13.47 15.94
N GLU A 378 1.93 12.88 17.14
CA GLU A 378 3.18 12.44 17.76
C GLU A 378 3.86 11.34 16.94
N ASP A 379 3.09 10.47 16.30
CA ASP A 379 3.63 9.48 15.36
C ASP A 379 4.26 10.13 14.13
N LEU A 380 3.62 11.14 13.53
CA LEU A 380 4.19 11.92 12.44
C LEU A 380 5.50 12.62 12.86
N LYS A 381 5.54 13.21 14.06
CA LYS A 381 6.77 13.83 14.62
C LYS A 381 7.91 12.84 14.70
N ARG A 382 7.66 11.65 15.26
CA ARG A 382 8.67 10.57 15.34
C ARG A 382 9.16 10.16 13.95
N LYS A 383 8.26 10.00 12.99
CA LYS A 383 8.62 9.65 11.59
C LYS A 383 9.52 10.70 10.96
N VAL A 384 9.19 11.99 11.09
CA VAL A 384 10.01 13.09 10.56
C VAL A 384 11.39 13.13 11.23
N ALA A 385 11.46 12.98 12.56
CA ALA A 385 12.73 12.90 13.28
C ALA A 385 13.60 11.71 12.83
N ASN A 386 12.99 10.55 12.62
CA ASN A 386 13.67 9.35 12.12
C ASN A 386 14.17 9.53 10.69
N TRP A 387 13.39 10.16 9.80
CA TRP A 387 13.84 10.49 8.44
C TRP A 387 14.99 11.50 8.46
N LEU A 388 14.93 12.52 9.32
CA LEU A 388 16.00 13.50 9.50
C LEU A 388 17.30 12.82 9.95
N GLN A 389 17.26 11.94 10.95
CA GLN A 389 18.42 11.21 11.43
C GLN A 389 19.03 10.34 10.31
N LYS A 390 18.21 9.53 9.63
CA LYS A 390 18.66 8.67 8.52
C LYS A 390 19.27 9.47 7.37
N SER A 391 18.73 10.64 7.06
CA SER A 391 19.26 11.53 6.02
C SER A 391 20.56 12.21 6.47
N ALA A 392 20.65 12.63 7.73
CA ALA A 392 21.85 13.22 8.32
C ALA A 392 23.02 12.22 8.32
N ASP A 393 22.78 10.97 8.71
CA ASP A 393 23.80 9.90 8.74
C ASP A 393 24.38 9.61 7.35
N LYS A 394 23.55 9.72 6.30
CA LYS A 394 24.00 9.63 4.89
C LYS A 394 24.84 10.82 4.45
N THR A 395 24.63 12.00 5.04
CA THR A 395 25.39 13.23 4.72
C THR A 395 26.64 13.44 5.59
N GLY A 396 26.67 12.91 6.82
CA GLY A 396 27.75 13.07 7.80
C GLY A 396 28.95 12.13 7.62
N THR A 397 28.85 11.13 6.74
CA THR A 397 29.92 10.13 6.48
C THR A 397 30.69 10.40 5.18
N ARG A 398 31.24 11.61 5.04
CA ARG A 398 32.31 11.93 4.08
C ARG A 398 33.55 12.50 4.79
N LYS A 399 34.12 11.75 5.73
CA LYS A 399 35.54 11.83 6.11
C LYS A 399 36.01 10.42 6.53
N ASP A 400 36.79 9.82 5.64
CA ASP A 400 37.73 8.71 5.88
C ASP A 400 37.24 7.48 6.64
N SER A 401 36.51 6.61 5.92
CA SER A 401 36.67 5.16 6.08
C SER A 401 36.29 4.44 4.79
N VAL A 402 37.30 3.88 4.12
CA VAL A 402 37.16 2.95 3.00
C VAL A 402 36.65 1.60 3.53
N ASN A 403 35.71 1.00 2.78
CA ASN A 403 35.21 -0.38 2.88
C ASN A 403 34.31 -0.75 4.08
N GLN A 404 33.00 -0.84 3.84
CA GLN A 404 32.23 -2.05 3.48
C GLN A 404 30.76 -1.62 3.25
N ASP A 405 29.97 -2.38 2.47
CA ASP A 405 28.53 -2.16 2.18
C ASP A 405 28.06 -1.12 1.13
N LYS A 406 28.72 -1.08 -0.05
CA LYS A 406 28.11 -0.54 -1.29
C LYS A 406 27.60 -1.61 -2.27
N THR A 407 27.52 -2.87 -1.85
CA THR A 407 27.08 -3.99 -2.69
C THR A 407 25.55 -4.18 -2.70
N VAL A 408 24.84 -3.64 -1.72
CA VAL A 408 23.39 -3.88 -1.54
C VAL A 408 22.53 -3.06 -2.53
N ASP A 409 23.01 -1.91 -3.00
CA ASP A 409 22.21 -1.00 -3.84
C ASP A 409 22.16 -1.40 -5.34
N VAL A 410 23.25 -1.97 -5.88
CA VAL A 410 23.34 -2.26 -7.32
C VAL A 410 22.49 -3.46 -7.73
N ALA A 411 22.40 -4.49 -6.89
CA ALA A 411 21.59 -5.67 -7.18
C ALA A 411 20.08 -5.41 -7.06
N ILE A 412 19.67 -4.44 -6.24
CA ILE A 412 18.28 -3.96 -6.17
C ILE A 412 17.97 -3.15 -7.43
N TYR A 413 18.90 -2.27 -7.83
CA TYR A 413 18.75 -1.44 -9.02
C TYR A 413 18.67 -2.26 -10.32
N LEU A 414 19.54 -3.25 -10.50
CA LEU A 414 19.53 -4.13 -11.69
C LEU A 414 18.25 -4.98 -11.74
N ARG A 415 17.70 -5.39 -10.60
CA ARG A 415 16.40 -6.10 -10.52
C ARG A 415 15.21 -5.20 -10.83
N GLN A 416 15.23 -3.95 -10.41
CA GLN A 416 14.20 -2.97 -10.81
C GLN A 416 14.27 -2.68 -12.31
N ALA A 417 15.49 -2.56 -12.87
CA ALA A 417 15.67 -2.42 -14.31
C ALA A 417 15.16 -3.65 -15.07
N GLU A 418 15.42 -4.86 -14.57
CA GLU A 418 14.93 -6.12 -15.13
C GLU A 418 13.39 -6.21 -15.14
N GLN A 419 12.75 -5.90 -14.00
CA GLN A 419 11.30 -5.89 -13.88
C GLN A 419 10.66 -4.85 -14.79
N LYS A 420 11.24 -3.64 -14.87
CA LYS A 420 10.78 -2.59 -15.78
C LYS A 420 10.96 -2.97 -17.25
N LEU A 421 12.04 -3.68 -17.60
CA LEU A 421 12.26 -4.18 -18.97
C LEU A 421 11.22 -5.23 -19.35
N LYS A 422 10.89 -6.15 -18.43
CA LYS A 422 9.84 -7.15 -18.64
C LYS A 422 8.47 -6.51 -18.80
N PHE A 423 8.11 -5.59 -17.90
CA PHE A 423 6.86 -4.84 -17.99
C PHE A 423 6.75 -4.04 -19.31
N PHE A 424 7.86 -3.44 -19.76
CA PHE A 424 7.89 -2.74 -21.03
C PHE A 424 7.62 -3.65 -22.24
N PHE A 425 8.13 -4.87 -22.27
CA PHE A 425 7.84 -5.82 -23.36
C PHE A 425 6.45 -6.45 -23.23
N GLU A 426 5.91 -6.60 -22.02
CA GLU A 426 4.51 -6.98 -21.79
C GLU A 426 3.54 -5.92 -22.34
N ASP A 427 3.88 -4.64 -22.18
CA ASP A 427 3.12 -3.51 -22.72
C ASP A 427 3.34 -3.25 -24.22
N ASN A 428 4.35 -3.87 -24.85
CA ASN A 428 4.70 -3.69 -26.27
C ASN A 428 4.94 -5.06 -26.97
N PRO A 429 3.89 -5.87 -27.17
CA PRO A 429 4.00 -7.25 -27.66
C PRO A 429 4.46 -7.37 -29.13
N GLU A 430 4.54 -6.25 -29.86
CA GLU A 430 5.08 -6.19 -31.22
C GLU A 430 6.62 -6.22 -31.27
N LEU A 431 7.30 -6.06 -30.14
CA LEU A 431 8.76 -6.10 -30.04
C LEU A 431 9.26 -7.56 -29.98
N ASP A 432 10.39 -7.86 -30.61
CA ASP A 432 10.92 -9.23 -30.69
C ASP A 432 11.37 -9.70 -29.31
N THR A 433 10.85 -10.83 -28.83
CA THR A 433 11.23 -11.40 -27.53
C THR A 433 12.73 -11.72 -27.44
N LYS A 434 13.41 -11.95 -28.57
CA LYS A 434 14.87 -12.13 -28.61
C LYS A 434 15.64 -10.87 -28.21
N GLU A 435 15.05 -9.71 -28.40
CA GLU A 435 15.63 -8.42 -27.99
C GLU A 435 15.53 -8.24 -26.48
N LEU A 436 14.42 -8.65 -25.86
CA LEU A 436 14.29 -8.74 -24.41
C LEU A 436 15.35 -9.67 -23.81
N ASP A 437 15.50 -10.86 -24.37
CA ASP A 437 16.49 -11.83 -23.90
C ASP A 437 17.92 -11.27 -23.94
N SER A 438 18.29 -10.59 -25.04
CA SER A 438 19.61 -9.96 -25.17
C SER A 438 19.83 -8.83 -24.17
N ALA A 439 18.82 -8.01 -23.88
CA ALA A 439 18.91 -6.93 -22.90
C ALA A 439 19.01 -7.47 -21.47
N LEU A 440 18.26 -8.52 -21.14
CA LEU A 440 18.31 -9.22 -19.87
C LEU A 440 19.68 -9.90 -19.66
N ASP A 441 20.26 -10.50 -20.70
CA ASP A 441 21.59 -11.10 -20.63
C ASP A 441 22.70 -10.06 -20.42
N ASN A 442 22.57 -8.87 -21.03
CA ASN A 442 23.51 -7.78 -20.77
C ASN A 442 23.39 -7.24 -19.34
N LEU A 443 22.18 -7.14 -18.78
CA LEU A 443 21.98 -6.77 -17.37
C LEU A 443 22.60 -7.80 -16.42
N LYS A 444 22.43 -9.09 -16.69
CA LYS A 444 23.06 -10.18 -15.92
C LYS A 444 24.58 -10.15 -16.05
N TYR A 445 25.12 -9.87 -17.23
CA TYR A 445 26.56 -9.74 -17.44
C TYR A 445 27.13 -8.58 -16.62
N LEU A 446 26.45 -7.43 -16.61
CA LEU A 446 26.83 -6.27 -15.79
C LEU A 446 26.73 -6.57 -14.29
N GLU A 447 25.70 -7.29 -13.86
CA GLU A 447 25.57 -7.78 -12.48
C GLU A 447 26.76 -8.67 -12.10
N GLN A 448 27.14 -9.60 -12.97
CA GLN A 448 28.26 -10.50 -12.74
C GLN A 448 29.61 -9.75 -12.68
N GLN A 449 29.86 -8.81 -13.60
CA GLN A 449 31.08 -7.98 -13.56
C GLN A 449 31.16 -7.11 -12.29
N PHE A 450 30.01 -6.68 -11.76
CA PHE A 450 29.92 -5.95 -10.51
C PHE A 450 30.19 -6.85 -9.29
N ILE A 451 29.57 -8.04 -9.24
CA ILE A 451 29.77 -9.03 -8.16
C ILE A 451 31.24 -9.46 -8.10
N GLU A 452 31.89 -9.65 -9.25
CA GLU A 452 33.31 -9.98 -9.35
C GLU A 452 34.25 -8.78 -9.06
N ARG A 453 33.70 -7.62 -8.70
CA ARG A 453 34.40 -6.34 -8.40
C ARG A 453 35.26 -5.81 -9.55
N LYS A 454 34.99 -6.23 -10.78
CA LYS A 454 35.70 -5.78 -11.99
C LYS A 454 35.28 -4.39 -12.46
N ILE A 455 34.13 -3.90 -12.01
CA ILE A 455 33.59 -2.56 -12.30
C ILE A 455 33.33 -1.82 -10.98
N LYS A 456 33.81 -0.57 -10.86
CA LYS A 456 33.56 0.27 -9.68
C LYS A 456 32.12 0.82 -9.69
N PRO A 457 31.43 0.97 -8.54
CA PRO A 457 30.07 1.52 -8.48
C PRO A 457 29.90 2.88 -9.18
N SER A 458 30.91 3.75 -9.11
CA SER A 458 30.92 5.04 -9.79
C SER A 458 30.97 4.92 -11.32
N LYS A 459 31.59 3.86 -11.85
CA LYS A 459 31.65 3.58 -13.29
C LYS A 459 30.30 3.05 -13.81
N LEU A 460 29.57 2.31 -12.97
CA LEU A 460 28.21 1.83 -13.26
C LEU A 460 27.19 2.99 -13.28
N MET A 461 27.36 3.96 -12.38
CA MET A 461 26.57 5.19 -12.38
C MET A 461 26.94 6.15 -13.53
N GLU A 462 28.21 6.22 -13.95
CA GLU A 462 28.61 6.92 -15.19
C GLU A 462 27.99 6.27 -16.45
N LEU A 463 27.92 4.93 -16.50
CA LEU A 463 27.24 4.20 -17.58
C LEU A 463 25.75 4.55 -17.70
N GLN A 464 25.08 4.97 -16.62
CA GLN A 464 23.70 5.49 -16.64
C GLN A 464 23.60 6.93 -17.16
N ALA A 465 24.60 7.77 -16.91
CA ALA A 465 24.50 9.20 -17.16
C ALA A 465 24.89 9.61 -18.59
N SER A 466 25.78 8.86 -19.26
CA SER A 466 26.41 9.35 -20.50
C SER A 466 26.11 8.59 -21.79
N ASP A 467 25.73 7.30 -21.78
CA ASP A 467 25.42 6.58 -23.04
C ASP A 467 24.68 5.23 -22.83
N PRO A 468 23.36 5.16 -23.09
CA PRO A 468 22.59 3.91 -23.04
C PRO A 468 23.04 2.85 -24.07
N GLY A 469 23.86 3.21 -25.05
CA GLY A 469 24.29 2.35 -26.16
C GLY A 469 25.11 1.12 -25.77
N GLN A 470 25.67 1.06 -24.56
CA GLN A 470 26.42 -0.11 -24.09
C GLN A 470 25.54 -1.24 -23.54
N ILE A 471 24.30 -0.96 -23.09
CA ILE A 471 23.35 -2.00 -22.68
C ILE A 471 22.70 -2.67 -23.91
N PHE A 472 22.60 -1.93 -25.02
CA PHE A 472 22.00 -2.39 -26.28
C PHE A 472 23.03 -2.66 -27.38
N GLY A 473 24.26 -3.03 -26.99
CA GLY A 473 25.41 -3.20 -27.89
C GLY A 473 25.23 -4.23 -29.02
N GLY A 474 24.22 -5.10 -28.94
CA GLY A 474 23.86 -6.09 -29.96
C GLY A 474 22.77 -5.66 -30.97
N PHE A 475 22.14 -4.50 -30.79
CA PHE A 475 20.95 -4.10 -31.55
C PHE A 475 21.30 -3.39 -32.87
N ARG A 476 20.39 -3.41 -33.86
CA ARG A 476 20.53 -2.58 -35.07
C ARG A 476 20.51 -1.09 -34.70
N MET A 477 21.30 -0.29 -35.41
CA MET A 477 21.59 1.10 -35.06
C MET A 477 20.34 2.00 -34.98
N THR A 478 19.31 1.68 -35.76
CA THR A 478 18.01 2.39 -35.81
C THR A 478 17.15 2.14 -34.57
N ASP A 479 17.26 0.98 -33.95
CA ASP A 479 16.42 0.57 -32.82
C ASP A 479 17.00 1.05 -31.48
N ARG A 480 18.34 1.24 -31.43
CA ARG A 480 19.06 1.78 -30.26
C ARG A 480 18.60 3.17 -29.86
N ALA A 481 18.38 4.07 -30.81
CA ALA A 481 17.99 5.45 -30.52
C ALA A 481 16.56 5.54 -29.97
N ARG A 482 15.66 4.69 -30.49
CA ARG A 482 14.26 4.60 -30.04
C ARG A 482 14.19 4.01 -28.63
N LEU A 483 14.81 2.85 -28.40
CA LEU A 483 14.88 2.19 -27.10
C LEU A 483 15.60 3.05 -26.04
N ALA A 484 16.71 3.71 -26.39
CA ALA A 484 17.44 4.55 -25.45
C ALA A 484 16.67 5.82 -25.03
N SER A 485 15.80 6.36 -25.88
CA SER A 485 14.95 7.49 -25.52
C SER A 485 13.82 7.05 -24.59
N THR A 486 13.12 5.96 -24.92
CA THR A 486 11.98 5.45 -24.16
C THR A 486 12.41 4.86 -22.80
N PHE A 487 13.57 4.19 -22.74
CA PHE A 487 14.14 3.65 -21.50
C PHE A 487 14.54 4.76 -20.52
N ARG A 488 15.00 5.91 -21.03
CA ARG A 488 15.35 7.07 -20.21
C ARG A 488 14.11 7.69 -19.53
N ASP A 489 12.96 7.64 -20.19
CA ASP A 489 11.71 8.22 -19.70
C ASP A 489 10.94 7.29 -18.72
N HIS A 490 11.26 5.99 -18.66
CA HIS A 490 10.57 4.98 -17.83
C HIS A 490 11.41 4.45 -16.65
N VAL A 491 12.74 4.59 -16.70
CA VAL A 491 13.66 3.98 -15.73
C VAL A 491 14.32 4.99 -14.78
N LEU A 492 14.69 6.19 -15.26
CA LEU A 492 15.13 7.32 -14.42
C LEU A 492 13.93 8.13 -13.95
#